data_AF-A0A933A261-F1
#
_entry.id   AF-A0A933A261-F1
#
_cell.length_a   1.000
_cell.length_b   1.000
_cell.length_c   1.000
_cell.angle_alpha   90.00
_cell.angle_beta   90.00
_cell.angle_gamma   90.00
#
_symmetry.space_group_name_H-M   'P 1'
#
loop_
_entity.id
_entity.type
_entity.pdbx_description
1 polymer ?
#
loop_
_entity_poly.entity_id
_entity_poly.type
_entity_poly.pdbx_seq_one_letter_code
_entity_poly.pdbx_strand_id
1 'polypeptide(L)'
;MDALQLHRTLWFLGVGMAVNLIASVWAYAAHLRGRNTLGPYFWALVTLGQAIVLIQVALGVSLILGGLRPKSWLHYLYGGLTFLAMMAQYGLRPGGAVRVMVSKGRGLREPLVLALLCLFLVGLLARAYTTGRVGR
;
A
#
# COMPACT_ATOMS: atom_id res chain seq x y z
N MET A 1 -15.82 19.45 2.59
CA MET A 1 -14.40 19.23 2.20
C MET A 1 -13.96 20.47 1.45
N ASP A 2 -12.92 21.15 1.92
CA ASP A 2 -12.36 22.30 1.22
C ASP A 2 -11.40 21.88 0.09
N ALA A 3 -11.00 22.84 -0.76
CA ALA A 3 -10.13 22.58 -1.91
C ALA A 3 -8.73 22.08 -1.50
N LEU A 4 -8.23 22.52 -0.34
CA LEU A 4 -6.92 22.15 0.17
C LEU A 4 -6.88 20.68 0.61
N GLN A 5 -7.92 20.23 1.33
CA GLN A 5 -8.06 18.85 1.79
C GLN A 5 -8.24 17.88 0.62
N LEU A 6 -8.98 18.29 -0.43
CA LEU A 6 -9.08 17.53 -1.68
C LEU A 6 -7.71 17.39 -2.35
N HIS A 7 -7.00 18.52 -2.53
CA HIS A 7 -5.68 18.53 -3.16
C HIS A 7 -4.69 17.63 -2.41
N ARG A 8 -4.63 17.73 -1.08
CA ARG A 8 -3.79 16.85 -0.23
C ARG A 8 -4.13 15.37 -0.42
N THR A 9 -5.41 15.02 -0.40
CA THR A 9 -5.84 13.61 -0.55
C THR A 9 -5.46 13.05 -1.91
N LEU A 10 -5.68 13.81 -2.99
CA LEU A 10 -5.29 13.43 -4.35
C LEU A 10 -3.77 13.30 -4.50
N TRP A 11 -3.01 14.21 -3.88
CA TRP A 11 -1.55 14.16 -3.89
C TRP A 11 -1.03 12.89 -3.21
N PHE A 12 -1.45 12.60 -1.97
CA PHE A 12 -1.03 11.40 -1.26
C PHE A 12 -1.47 10.11 -1.95
N LEU A 13 -2.65 10.10 -2.59
CA LEU A 13 -3.10 8.99 -3.41
C LEU A 13 -2.15 8.74 -4.59
N GLY A 14 -1.87 9.79 -5.38
CA GLY A 14 -1.00 9.70 -6.56
C GLY A 14 0.42 9.27 -6.21
N VAL A 15 1.02 9.88 -5.18
CA VAL A 15 2.35 9.51 -4.70
C VAL A 15 2.36 8.07 -4.17
N GLY A 16 1.34 7.67 -3.41
CA GLY A 16 1.22 6.30 -2.91
C GLY A 16 1.15 5.26 -4.03
N MET A 17 0.37 5.54 -5.09
CA MET A 17 0.32 4.69 -6.28
C MET A 17 1.66 4.65 -7.02
N ALA A 18 2.30 5.80 -7.23
CA ALA A 18 3.59 5.87 -7.93
C ALA A 18 4.69 5.09 -7.19
N VAL A 19 4.82 5.27 -5.88
CA VAL A 19 5.79 4.57 -5.04
C VAL A 19 5.59 3.05 -5.11
N ASN A 20 4.36 2.57 -4.97
CA ASN A 20 4.08 1.14 -5.04
C ASN A 20 4.26 0.58 -6.46
N LEU A 21 3.95 1.35 -7.50
CA LEU A 21 4.19 0.92 -8.89
C LEU A 21 5.69 0.80 -9.19
N ILE A 22 6.49 1.78 -8.77
CA ILE A 22 7.95 1.74 -8.90
C ILE A 22 8.51 0.54 -8.12
N ALA A 23 8.07 0.33 -6.88
CA ALA A 23 8.47 -0.83 -6.09
C ALA A 23 8.06 -2.15 -6.75
N SER A 24 6.86 -2.23 -7.32
CA SER A 24 6.40 -3.42 -8.05
C SER A 24 7.30 -3.74 -9.23
N VAL A 25 7.58 -2.75 -10.08
CA VAL A 25 8.44 -2.91 -11.25
C VAL A 25 9.86 -3.28 -10.85
N TRP A 26 10.43 -2.63 -9.82
CA TRP A 26 11.76 -2.95 -9.31
C TRP A 26 11.82 -4.39 -8.79
N ALA A 27 10.88 -4.79 -7.92
CA ALA A 27 10.85 -6.13 -7.34
C ALA A 27 10.68 -7.20 -8.43
N TYR A 28 9.83 -6.96 -9.43
CA TYR A 28 9.67 -7.87 -10.56
C TYR A 28 10.94 -7.96 -11.43
N ALA A 29 11.59 -6.84 -11.72
CA ALA A 29 12.86 -6.84 -12.44
C ALA A 29 13.97 -7.58 -11.67
N ALA A 30 13.99 -7.47 -10.34
CA ALA A 30 14.90 -8.23 -9.49
C ALA A 30 14.59 -9.75 -9.52
N HIS A 31 13.30 -10.12 -9.57
CA HIS A 31 12.86 -11.50 -9.75
C HIS A 31 13.36 -12.08 -11.08
N LEU A 32 13.19 -11.35 -12.19
CA LEU A 32 13.68 -11.77 -13.52
C LEU A 32 15.21 -11.92 -13.58
N ARG A 33 15.94 -11.18 -12.73
CA ARG A 33 17.40 -11.30 -12.58
C ARG A 33 17.83 -12.42 -11.61
N GLY A 34 16.90 -13.27 -11.15
CA GLY A 34 17.19 -14.39 -10.25
C GLY A 34 17.60 -13.97 -8.83
N ARG A 35 17.30 -12.75 -8.40
CA ARG A 35 17.60 -12.33 -7.03
C ARG A 35 16.66 -13.03 -6.04
N ASN A 36 17.21 -13.39 -4.88
CA ASN A 36 16.44 -14.01 -3.79
C ASN A 36 15.99 -13.01 -2.72
N THR A 37 16.65 -11.85 -2.63
CA THR A 37 16.38 -10.82 -1.62
C THR A 37 16.43 -9.42 -2.22
N LEU A 38 15.82 -8.45 -1.54
CA LEU A 38 15.85 -7.03 -1.92
C LEU A 38 16.69 -6.22 -0.94
N GLY A 39 17.45 -5.26 -1.49
CA GLY A 39 18.39 -4.44 -0.74
C GLY A 39 17.75 -3.33 0.09
N PRO A 40 18.54 -2.61 0.91
CA PRO A 40 18.04 -1.58 1.82
C PRO A 40 17.30 -0.43 1.12
N TYR A 41 17.76 0.00 -0.07
CA TYR A 41 17.10 1.07 -0.83
C TYR A 41 15.68 0.71 -1.27
N PHE A 42 15.45 -0.56 -1.62
CA PHE A 42 14.12 -1.05 -1.93
C PHE A 42 13.21 -0.97 -0.70
N TRP A 43 13.72 -1.40 0.46
CA TRP A 43 12.97 -1.36 1.71
C TRP A 43 12.70 0.07 2.20
N ALA A 44 13.60 1.02 1.93
CA ALA A 44 13.35 2.44 2.16
C ALA A 44 12.17 2.95 1.31
N LEU A 45 12.09 2.55 0.04
CA LEU A 45 10.98 2.90 -0.85
C LEU A 45 9.64 2.29 -0.36
N VAL A 46 9.64 1.02 0.06
CA VAL A 46 8.45 0.40 0.66
C VAL A 46 8.04 1.12 1.94
N THR A 47 8.99 1.47 2.81
CA THR A 47 8.72 2.20 4.05
C THR A 47 8.08 3.57 3.77
N LEU A 48 8.55 4.29 2.74
CA LEU A 48 7.91 5.52 2.27
C LEU A 48 6.46 5.26 1.84
N GLY A 49 6.22 4.20 1.07
CA GLY A 49 4.87 3.79 0.66
C GLY A 49 3.95 3.51 1.84
N GLN A 50 4.46 2.83 2.88
CA GLN A 50 3.72 2.56 4.12
C GLN A 50 3.37 3.84 4.87
N ALA A 51 4.32 4.77 5.00
CA ALA A 51 4.07 6.07 5.62
C ALA A 51 2.96 6.84 4.90
N ILE A 52 2.94 6.82 3.57
CA ILE A 52 1.88 7.45 2.77
C ILE A 52 0.52 6.78 3.03
N VAL A 53 0.46 5.45 3.09
CA VAL A 53 -0.79 4.73 3.40
C VAL A 53 -1.29 5.08 4.81
N LEU A 54 -0.40 5.17 5.81
CA LEU A 54 -0.77 5.61 7.17
C LEU A 54 -1.35 7.03 7.17
N ILE A 55 -0.74 7.95 6.42
CA ILE A 55 -1.27 9.32 6.26
C ILE A 55 -2.67 9.27 5.63
N GLN A 56 -2.89 8.44 4.61
CA GLN A 56 -4.22 8.30 3.99
C GLN A 56 -5.26 7.72 4.96
N VAL A 57 -4.88 6.74 5.80
CA VAL A 57 -5.77 6.21 6.83
C VAL A 57 -6.14 7.30 7.84
N ALA A 58 -5.17 8.08 8.31
CA ALA A 58 -5.43 9.19 9.23
C ALA A 58 -6.35 10.25 8.60
N LEU A 59 -6.13 10.60 7.33
CA LEU A 59 -7.00 11.50 6.58
C LEU A 59 -8.42 10.93 6.46
N GLY A 60 -8.57 9.66 6.09
CA GLY A 60 -9.87 8.97 6.02
C GLY A 60 -10.62 8.96 7.35
N VAL A 61 -9.93 8.65 8.45
CA VAL A 61 -10.51 8.70 9.80
C VAL A 61 -10.94 10.11 10.17
N SER A 62 -10.12 11.14 9.91
CA SER A 62 -10.50 12.53 10.18
C SER A 62 -11.74 12.97 9.40
N LEU A 63 -11.91 12.51 8.15
CA LEU A 63 -13.11 12.80 7.34
C LEU A 63 -14.36 12.17 7.96
N ILE A 64 -14.25 10.91 8.43
CA ILE A 64 -15.35 10.20 9.10
C ILE A 64 -15.74 10.90 10.41
N LEU A 65 -14.76 11.31 11.21
CA LEU A 65 -15.01 12.07 12.45
C LEU A 65 -15.64 13.44 12.17
N GLY A 66 -15.33 14.05 11.02
CA GLY A 66 -15.98 15.26 10.52
C GLY A 66 -17.35 15.04 9.87
N GLY A 67 -17.91 13.83 9.96
CA GLY A 67 -19.25 13.48 9.46
C GLY A 67 -19.30 13.11 7.98
N LEU A 68 -18.19 13.16 7.24
CA LEU A 68 -18.16 12.78 5.83
C LEU A 68 -18.05 11.27 5.68
N ARG A 69 -18.91 10.69 4.85
CA ARG A 69 -18.93 9.25 4.59
C ARG A 69 -18.80 8.93 3.09
N PRO A 70 -18.14 7.82 2.74
CA PRO A 70 -18.12 7.32 1.37
C PRO A 70 -19.52 6.86 0.93
N LYS A 71 -19.86 7.03 -0.35
CA LYS A 71 -21.13 6.56 -0.94
C LYS A 71 -21.32 5.05 -0.89
N SER A 72 -20.21 4.31 -0.92
CA SER A 72 -20.21 2.87 -1.06
C SER A 72 -19.47 2.22 0.10
N TRP A 73 -20.06 1.17 0.66
CA TRP A 73 -19.41 0.33 1.67
C TRP A 73 -18.10 -0.28 1.17
N LEU A 74 -17.96 -0.44 -0.15
CA LEU A 74 -16.74 -0.93 -0.80
C LEU A 74 -15.51 -0.06 -0.49
N HIS A 75 -15.70 1.23 -0.19
CA HIS A 75 -14.59 2.09 0.22
C HIS A 75 -13.93 1.58 1.51
N TYR A 76 -14.74 1.15 2.50
CA TYR A 76 -14.22 0.59 3.75
C TYR A 76 -13.52 -0.75 3.51
N LEU A 77 -14.07 -1.59 2.64
CA LEU A 77 -13.43 -2.86 2.25
C LEU A 77 -12.05 -2.61 1.62
N TYR A 78 -11.98 -1.75 0.60
CA TYR A 78 -10.72 -1.47 -0.08
C TYR A 78 -9.72 -0.72 0.81
N GLY A 79 -10.18 0.19 1.67
CA GLY A 79 -9.34 0.85 2.67
C GLY A 79 -8.77 -0.14 3.69
N GLY A 80 -9.60 -1.04 4.22
CA GLY A 80 -9.17 -2.10 5.13
C GLY A 80 -8.18 -3.06 4.49
N LEU A 81 -8.44 -3.51 3.26
CA LEU A 81 -7.50 -4.35 2.50
C LEU A 81 -6.17 -3.63 2.22
N THR A 82 -6.21 -2.32 1.97
CA THR A 82 -4.99 -1.50 1.77
C THR A 82 -4.15 -1.50 3.04
N PHE A 83 -4.77 -1.27 4.20
CA PHE A 83 -4.10 -1.31 5.48
C PHE A 83 -3.53 -2.70 5.81
N LEU A 84 -4.29 -3.77 5.54
CA LEU A 84 -3.81 -5.15 5.74
C LEU A 84 -2.64 -5.49 4.82
N ALA A 85 -2.67 -5.08 3.55
CA ALA A 85 -1.57 -5.29 2.61
C ALA A 85 -0.30 -4.51 3.04
N MET A 86 -0.47 -3.30 3.56
CA MET A 86 0.62 -2.52 4.17
C MET A 86 1.22 -3.23 5.39
N MET A 87 0.38 -3.81 6.26
CA MET A 87 0.82 -4.63 7.39
C MET A 87 1.56 -5.89 6.95
N ALA A 88 1.11 -6.53 5.87
CA ALA A 88 1.81 -7.65 5.26
C ALA A 88 3.21 -7.23 4.76
N GLN A 89 3.33 -6.09 4.07
CA GLN A 89 4.65 -5.55 3.67
C GLN A 89 5.54 -5.33 4.90
N TYR A 90 5.00 -4.77 5.99
CA TYR A 90 5.75 -4.52 7.23
C TYR A 90 6.23 -5.83 7.86
N GLY A 91 5.37 -6.84 7.93
CA GLY A 91 5.72 -8.16 8.44
C GLY A 91 6.75 -8.90 7.59
N LEU A 92 6.83 -8.59 6.29
CA LEU A 92 7.76 -9.19 5.33
C LEU A 92 9.16 -8.55 5.33
N ARG A 93 9.36 -7.44 6.05
CA ARG A 93 10.67 -6.77 6.17
C ARG A 93 11.75 -7.73 6.68
N PRO A 94 13.05 -7.45 6.45
CA PRO A 94 14.13 -8.21 7.05
C PRO A 94 13.94 -8.31 8.58
N GLY A 95 13.93 -9.54 9.12
CA GLY A 95 13.65 -9.81 10.53
C GLY A 95 12.17 -9.75 10.96
N GLY A 96 11.24 -9.50 10.05
CA GLY A 96 9.80 -9.43 10.36
C GLY A 96 9.17 -10.80 10.66
N ALA A 97 8.17 -10.82 11.55
CA ALA A 97 7.52 -12.05 12.00
C ALA A 97 6.86 -12.84 10.86
N VAL A 98 6.18 -12.14 9.93
CA VAL A 98 5.54 -12.78 8.77
C VAL A 98 6.60 -13.39 7.87
N ARG A 99 7.71 -12.69 7.61
CA ARG A 99 8.85 -13.22 6.85
C ARG A 99 9.36 -14.54 7.44
N VAL A 100 9.60 -14.56 8.76
CA VAL A 100 10.09 -15.76 9.46
C VAL A 100 9.09 -16.90 9.34
N MET A 101 7.80 -16.61 9.49
CA MET A 101 6.74 -17.63 9.37
C MET A 101 6.67 -18.24 7.97
N VAL A 102 6.64 -17.42 6.91
CA VAL A 102 6.45 -17.90 5.54
C VAL A 102 7.71 -18.46 4.90
N SER A 103 8.89 -18.15 5.44
CA SER A 103 10.16 -18.68 4.94
C SER A 103 10.43 -20.12 5.40
N LYS A 104 9.69 -20.62 6.41
CA LYS A 104 9.79 -22.01 6.87
C LYS A 104 9.27 -22.95 5.78
N GLY A 105 10.12 -23.86 5.31
CA GLY A 105 9.76 -24.91 4.35
C GLY A 105 10.26 -24.65 2.92
N ARG A 106 9.59 -23.77 2.17
CA ARG A 106 9.83 -23.60 0.71
C ARG A 106 10.73 -22.42 0.32
N GLY A 107 11.19 -21.64 1.30
CA GLY A 107 11.86 -20.37 1.06
C GLY A 107 10.89 -19.28 0.55
N LEU A 108 11.23 -18.03 0.81
CA LEU A 108 10.43 -16.88 0.38
C LEU A 108 10.95 -16.36 -0.97
N ARG A 109 10.10 -16.35 -2.00
CA ARG A 109 10.36 -15.61 -3.25
C ARG A 109 10.16 -14.10 -3.02
N GLU A 110 11.02 -13.50 -2.20
CA GLU A 110 10.87 -12.12 -1.71
C GLU A 110 10.56 -11.11 -2.83
N PRO A 111 11.29 -11.10 -3.96
CA PRO A 111 11.02 -10.14 -5.02
C PRO A 111 9.67 -10.36 -5.71
N LEU A 112 9.25 -11.61 -5.93
CA LEU A 112 7.96 -11.88 -6.56
C LEU A 112 6.80 -11.54 -5.62
N VAL A 113 6.90 -11.92 -4.35
CA VAL A 113 5.88 -11.63 -3.34
C VAL A 113 5.69 -10.12 -3.18
N LEU A 114 6.78 -9.36 -3.08
CA LEU A 114 6.67 -7.89 -2.96
C LEU A 114 6.25 -7.22 -4.26
N ALA A 115 6.62 -7.75 -5.44
CA ALA A 115 6.09 -7.25 -6.70
C ALA A 115 4.55 -7.34 -6.73
N LEU A 116 4.01 -8.53 -6.43
CA LEU A 116 2.57 -8.76 -6.41
C LEU A 116 1.86 -7.94 -5.33
N LEU A 117 2.44 -7.83 -4.14
CA LEU A 117 1.85 -7.09 -3.03
C LEU A 117 1.82 -5.57 -3.30
N CYS A 118 2.88 -5.01 -3.87
CA CYS A 118 2.92 -3.61 -4.29
C CYS A 118 1.93 -3.35 -5.44
N LEU A 119 1.84 -4.24 -6.43
CA LEU A 119 0.87 -4.12 -7.51
C LEU A 119 -0.57 -4.19 -7.00
N PHE A 120 -0.84 -5.08 -6.05
CA PHE A 120 -2.13 -5.21 -5.39
C PHE A 120 -2.52 -3.91 -4.66
N LEU A 121 -1.57 -3.29 -3.95
CA LEU A 121 -1.77 -1.98 -3.32
C LEU A 121 -2.12 -0.88 -4.34
N VAL A 122 -1.47 -0.85 -5.51
CA VAL A 122 -1.84 0.09 -6.59
C VAL A 122 -3.30 -0.11 -6.99
N GLY A 123 -3.72 -1.36 -7.19
CA GLY A 123 -5.11 -1.69 -7.51
C GLY A 123 -6.10 -1.27 -6.42
N LEU A 124 -5.79 -1.55 -5.16
CA LEU A 124 -6.62 -1.17 -4.02
C LEU A 124 -6.74 0.35 -3.87
N LEU A 125 -5.64 1.10 -4.00
CA LEU A 125 -5.64 2.56 -3.96
C LEU A 125 -6.51 3.16 -5.08
N ALA A 126 -6.37 2.65 -6.31
CA ALA A 126 -7.21 3.06 -7.43
C ALA A 126 -8.71 2.77 -7.16
N ARG A 127 -9.03 1.60 -6.61
CA ARG A 127 -10.42 1.23 -6.28
C ARG A 127 -10.99 2.03 -5.11
N ALA A 128 -10.21 2.26 -4.06
CA ALA A 128 -10.59 3.09 -2.92
C ALA A 128 -10.93 4.53 -3.36
N TYR A 129 -10.19 5.08 -4.33
CA TYR A 129 -10.50 6.37 -4.94
C TYR A 129 -11.83 6.37 -5.71
N THR A 130 -12.05 5.37 -6.58
CA THR A 130 -13.30 5.31 -7.37
C THR A 130 -14.54 5.14 -6.50
N THR A 131 -14.44 4.44 -5.37
CA THR A 131 -15.54 4.17 -4.44
C THR A 131 -15.68 5.21 -3.33
N GLY A 132 -14.63 6.00 -3.10
CA GLY A 132 -14.60 7.08 -2.10
C GLY A 132 -15.18 8.41 -2.57
N ARG A 133 -15.60 8.54 -3.85
CA ARG A 133 -16.19 9.78 -4.36
C ARG A 133 -17.42 10.15 -3.53
N VAL A 134 -17.27 11.24 -2.78
CA VAL A 134 -18.05 11.68 -1.61
C VAL A 134 -19.55 11.48 -1.76
N GLY A 135 -20.14 10.86 -0.74
CA GLY A 135 -21.57 10.71 -0.48
C GLY A 135 -22.03 11.74 0.52
N ARG A 136 -23.28 12.17 0.36
CA ARG A 136 -23.94 13.00 1.37
C ARG A 136 -23.98 12.25 2.69
#